data_AF-A0A963UFM7-F1
#
_entry.id   AF-A0A963UFM7-F1
#
_cell.length_a   1.000
_cell.length_b   1.000
_cell.length_c   1.000
_cell.angle_alpha   90.00
_cell.angle_beta   90.00
_cell.angle_gamma   90.00
#
_symmetry.space_group_name_H-M   'P 1'
#
loop_
_entity.id
_entity.type
_entity.pdbx_description
1 polymer ?
#
loop_
_entity_poly.entity_id
_entity_poly.type
_entity_poly.pdbx_seq_one_letter_code
_entity_poly.pdbx_strand_id
1 'polypeptide(L)'
;MARIAYILLCHKDPEAIIQQARRLTAAGDYMSIHFDARAKAEYFQTIHEELADNPNVTFARRRIKCGWGEWSLVQATLHALEAAVEAFPRATHFYMLSGDCMAIKTAEYAHRFLDARDVDYIESLDFFESDWIKTGMKRDRLTYRHFFNERTHKRLFYASYNLQKRLGLTRAIPADIQVQIGSQWWCLRRRTVEWILDMVRRRRDVMRFFRTTWIPDETFFQTLVRHLVPSDEIESRTLTFLIFSDYGMPVTFYNDHYDLLLSQDFLFARKIS
;
A
#
# COMPACT_ATOMS: atom_id res chain seq x y z
N MET A 1 -8.83 14.02 -17.93
CA MET A 1 -9.70 13.84 -16.76
C MET A 1 -9.27 12.57 -16.07
N ALA A 2 -8.90 12.71 -14.81
CA ALA A 2 -8.39 11.64 -14.01
C ALA A 2 -9.42 10.52 -13.90
N ARG A 3 -8.94 9.29 -14.04
CA ARG A 3 -9.65 8.06 -13.71
C ARG A 3 -8.79 7.25 -12.79
N ILE A 4 -9.34 6.91 -11.63
CA ILE A 4 -8.62 6.32 -10.53
C ILE A 4 -8.88 4.82 -10.55
N ALA A 5 -7.83 4.01 -10.53
CA ALA A 5 -7.90 2.60 -10.20
C ALA A 5 -7.54 2.42 -8.73
N TYR A 6 -8.54 2.19 -7.89
CA TYR A 6 -8.33 1.90 -6.49
C TYR A 6 -7.76 0.48 -6.32
N ILE A 7 -6.61 0.38 -5.66
CA ILE A 7 -5.94 -0.88 -5.32
C ILE A 7 -6.32 -1.25 -3.89
N LEU A 8 -7.29 -2.15 -3.75
CA LEU A 8 -7.90 -2.47 -2.47
C LEU A 8 -7.34 -3.75 -1.89
N LEU A 9 -6.65 -3.64 -0.75
CA LEU A 9 -6.30 -4.80 0.09
C LEU A 9 -7.32 -4.96 1.22
N CYS A 10 -8.02 -6.08 1.26
CA CYS A 10 -9.03 -6.36 2.29
C CYS A 10 -9.01 -7.83 2.75
N HIS A 11 -9.58 -8.08 3.94
CA HIS A 11 -9.53 -9.39 4.59
C HIS A 11 -10.76 -9.70 5.46
N LYS A 12 -11.72 -8.78 5.55
CA LYS A 12 -12.92 -8.87 6.40
C LYS A 12 -14.06 -8.09 5.74
N ASP A 13 -15.27 -8.32 6.27
CA ASP A 13 -16.48 -7.53 6.00
C ASP A 13 -16.88 -7.44 4.52
N PRO A 14 -17.45 -8.52 3.95
CA PRO A 14 -17.81 -8.54 2.53
C PRO A 14 -18.82 -7.45 2.15
N GLU A 15 -19.78 -7.14 3.02
CA GLU A 15 -20.81 -6.14 2.75
C GLU A 15 -20.19 -4.74 2.60
N ALA A 16 -19.34 -4.32 3.55
CA ALA A 16 -18.66 -3.04 3.46
C ALA A 16 -17.80 -2.92 2.21
N ILE A 17 -17.10 -4.00 1.82
CA ILE A 17 -16.28 -4.02 0.60
C ILE A 17 -17.12 -3.89 -0.66
N ILE A 18 -18.26 -4.58 -0.75
CA ILE A 18 -19.18 -4.47 -1.88
C ILE A 18 -19.73 -3.05 -1.99
N GLN A 19 -20.18 -2.46 -0.87
CA GLN A 19 -20.69 -1.09 -0.86
C GLN A 19 -19.61 -0.07 -1.26
N GLN A 20 -18.38 -0.21 -0.75
CA GLN A 20 -17.26 0.65 -1.10
C GLN A 20 -16.93 0.54 -2.60
N ALA A 21 -16.86 -0.68 -3.15
CA ALA A 21 -16.59 -0.90 -4.56
C ALA A 21 -17.68 -0.30 -5.45
N ARG A 22 -18.96 -0.54 -5.16
CA ARG A 22 -20.09 0.04 -5.90
C ARG A 22 -20.09 1.57 -5.85
N ARG A 23 -19.84 2.16 -4.68
CA ARG A 23 -19.81 3.62 -4.51
C ARG A 23 -18.70 4.29 -5.31
N LEU A 24 -17.48 3.75 -5.26
CA LEU A 24 -16.35 4.35 -5.95
C LEU A 24 -16.45 4.14 -7.47
N THR A 25 -16.88 2.96 -7.92
CA THR A 25 -17.02 2.66 -9.36
C THR A 25 -18.21 3.37 -10.00
N ALA A 26 -19.26 3.71 -9.23
CA ALA A 26 -20.38 4.53 -9.72
C ALA A 26 -19.96 5.94 -10.16
N ALA A 27 -18.81 6.44 -9.68
CA ALA A 27 -18.24 7.71 -10.13
C ALA A 27 -17.45 7.62 -11.45
N GLY A 28 -17.41 6.44 -12.09
CA GLY A 28 -16.65 6.19 -13.32
C GLY A 28 -15.19 5.78 -13.10
N ASP A 29 -14.81 5.54 -11.85
CA ASP A 29 -13.50 5.00 -11.45
C ASP A 29 -13.48 3.46 -11.47
N TYR A 30 -12.30 2.89 -11.27
CA TYR A 30 -12.04 1.46 -11.30
C TYR A 30 -11.59 0.92 -9.94
N MET A 31 -11.75 -0.38 -9.72
CA MET A 31 -11.36 -1.07 -8.51
C MET A 31 -10.64 -2.38 -8.84
N SER A 32 -9.47 -2.59 -8.25
CA SER A 32 -8.77 -3.88 -8.27
C SER A 32 -8.65 -4.42 -6.85
N ILE A 33 -9.30 -5.55 -6.61
CA ILE A 33 -9.48 -6.11 -5.27
C ILE A 33 -8.53 -7.28 -5.06
N HIS A 34 -7.75 -7.22 -3.98
CA HIS A 34 -7.10 -8.38 -3.39
C HIS A 34 -7.76 -8.69 -2.04
N PHE A 35 -8.40 -9.86 -1.98
CA PHE A 35 -8.97 -10.39 -0.76
C PHE A 35 -8.05 -11.46 -0.15
N ASP A 36 -7.56 -11.23 1.07
CA ASP A 36 -6.55 -12.07 1.73
C ASP A 36 -6.93 -13.56 1.71
N ALA A 37 -5.99 -14.44 1.34
CA ALA A 37 -6.19 -15.88 1.31
C ALA A 37 -6.34 -16.54 2.71
N ARG A 38 -6.07 -15.81 3.79
CA ARG A 38 -6.37 -16.24 5.17
C ARG A 38 -7.83 -16.03 5.56
N ALA A 39 -8.52 -15.10 4.88
CA ALA A 39 -9.93 -14.84 5.12
C ALA A 39 -10.80 -15.98 4.58
N LYS A 40 -11.99 -16.12 5.18
CA LYS A 40 -13.01 -17.12 4.82
C LYS A 40 -13.26 -17.13 3.30
N ALA A 41 -13.31 -18.32 2.72
CA ALA A 41 -13.49 -18.47 1.28
C ALA A 41 -14.87 -17.97 0.83
N GLU A 42 -15.87 -18.15 1.70
CA GLU A 42 -17.25 -17.71 1.51
C GLU A 42 -17.31 -16.19 1.35
N TYR A 43 -16.57 -15.41 2.15
CA TYR A 43 -16.54 -13.96 2.01
C TYR A 43 -15.99 -13.51 0.67
N PHE A 44 -14.93 -14.18 0.19
CA PHE A 44 -14.39 -13.88 -1.14
C PHE A 44 -15.40 -14.21 -2.23
N GLN A 45 -16.08 -15.35 -2.12
CA GLN A 45 -17.07 -15.78 -3.09
C GLN A 45 -18.25 -14.81 -3.15
N THR A 46 -18.78 -14.37 -2.00
CA THR A 46 -19.83 -13.36 -1.96
C THR A 46 -19.41 -12.05 -2.63
N ILE A 47 -18.22 -11.53 -2.33
CA ILE A 47 -17.72 -10.29 -2.96
C ILE A 47 -17.57 -10.48 -4.48
N HIS A 48 -17.10 -11.64 -4.91
CA HIS A 48 -16.88 -11.94 -6.32
C HIS A 48 -18.21 -12.03 -7.10
N GLU A 49 -19.20 -12.72 -6.54
CA GLU A 49 -20.53 -12.88 -7.13
C GLU A 49 -21.29 -11.53 -7.18
N GLU A 50 -21.27 -10.76 -6.09
CA GLU A 50 -21.99 -9.47 -5.98
C GLU A 50 -21.38 -8.33 -6.81
N LEU A 51 -20.16 -8.49 -7.30
CA LEU A 51 -19.47 -7.51 -8.15
C LEU A 51 -19.20 -8.05 -9.56
N ALA A 52 -19.69 -9.24 -9.91
CA ALA A 52 -19.41 -9.90 -11.18
C ALA A 52 -19.96 -9.12 -12.40
N ASP A 53 -21.05 -8.37 -12.22
CA ASP A 53 -21.69 -7.56 -13.23
C ASP A 53 -21.06 -6.16 -13.39
N ASN A 54 -20.13 -5.77 -12.51
CA ASN A 54 -19.50 -4.46 -12.54
C ASN A 54 -18.24 -4.46 -13.43
N PRO A 55 -18.28 -3.86 -14.64
CA PRO A 55 -17.14 -3.88 -15.57
C PRO A 55 -15.95 -3.05 -15.08
N ASN A 56 -16.14 -2.23 -14.05
CA ASN A 56 -15.09 -1.41 -13.44
C ASN A 56 -14.44 -2.08 -12.23
N VAL A 57 -14.77 -3.34 -11.94
CA VAL A 57 -14.14 -4.15 -10.88
C VAL A 57 -13.33 -5.28 -11.50
N THR A 58 -12.14 -5.50 -10.97
CA THR A 58 -11.32 -6.67 -11.24
C THR A 58 -10.73 -7.23 -9.95
N PHE A 59 -10.21 -8.44 -10.01
CA PHE A 59 -9.63 -9.13 -8.87
C PHE A 59 -8.18 -9.51 -9.16
N ALA A 60 -7.33 -9.41 -8.14
CA ALA A 60 -5.98 -9.94 -8.20
C ALA A 60 -6.03 -11.44 -8.55
N ARG A 61 -5.32 -11.85 -9.60
CA ARG A 61 -5.32 -13.24 -10.11
C ARG A 61 -5.00 -14.29 -9.06
N ARG A 62 -4.20 -13.91 -8.04
CA ARG A 62 -3.79 -14.80 -6.96
C ARG A 62 -3.96 -14.12 -5.61
N ARG A 63 -4.80 -14.72 -4.76
CA ARG A 63 -4.93 -14.36 -3.35
C ARG A 63 -3.66 -14.77 -2.59
N ILE A 64 -3.18 -13.88 -1.74
CA ILE A 64 -1.96 -14.05 -0.93
C ILE A 64 -2.37 -14.04 0.53
N LYS A 65 -1.76 -14.93 1.33
CA LYS A 65 -1.92 -14.96 2.79
C LYS A 65 -1.09 -13.82 3.38
N CYS A 66 -1.71 -12.69 3.69
CA CYS A 66 -0.94 -11.52 4.11
C CYS A 66 -0.63 -11.59 5.61
N GLY A 67 0.59 -11.21 5.96
CA GLY A 67 1.05 -11.05 7.32
C GLY A 67 1.49 -9.61 7.56
N TRP A 68 1.19 -9.09 8.75
CA TRP A 68 1.64 -7.75 9.12
C TRP A 68 3.18 -7.68 9.10
N GLY A 69 3.71 -6.66 8.44
CA GLY A 69 5.15 -6.42 8.31
C GLY A 69 5.89 -7.41 7.40
N GLU A 70 5.18 -8.22 6.62
CA GLU A 70 5.76 -9.19 5.70
C GLU A 70 5.76 -8.72 4.24
N TRP A 71 6.64 -9.32 3.44
CA TRP A 71 6.63 -9.23 1.98
C TRP A 71 5.26 -9.54 1.34
N SER A 72 4.44 -10.38 1.98
CA SER A 72 3.15 -10.80 1.47
C SER A 72 2.19 -9.62 1.18
N LEU A 73 2.28 -8.51 1.92
CA LEU A 73 1.51 -7.29 1.65
C LEU A 73 1.97 -6.59 0.35
N VAL A 74 3.29 -6.47 0.14
CA VAL A 74 3.83 -5.93 -1.12
C VAL A 74 3.45 -6.83 -2.29
N GLN A 75 3.55 -8.14 -2.12
CA GLN A 75 3.18 -9.10 -3.15
C GLN A 75 1.69 -9.03 -3.52
N ALA A 76 0.81 -8.91 -2.53
CA ALA A 76 -0.62 -8.71 -2.75
C ALA A 76 -0.89 -7.43 -3.55
N THR A 77 -0.21 -6.34 -3.18
CA THR A 77 -0.30 -5.04 -3.87
C THR A 77 0.14 -5.15 -5.32
N LEU A 78 1.28 -5.81 -5.59
CA LEU A 78 1.79 -6.03 -6.95
C LEU A 78 0.81 -6.83 -7.81
N HIS A 79 0.22 -7.91 -7.27
CA HIS A 79 -0.78 -8.69 -8.02
C HIS A 79 -2.06 -7.88 -8.32
N ALA A 80 -2.48 -7.03 -7.39
CA ALA A 80 -3.63 -6.15 -7.61
C ALA A 80 -3.31 -5.06 -8.64
N LEU A 81 -2.10 -4.50 -8.63
CA LEU A 81 -1.62 -3.56 -9.65
C LEU A 81 -1.55 -4.19 -11.04
N GLU A 82 -1.01 -5.41 -11.16
CA GLU A 82 -0.97 -6.14 -12.43
C GLU A 82 -2.36 -6.33 -13.01
N ALA A 83 -3.33 -6.77 -12.18
CA ALA A 83 -4.72 -6.91 -12.61
C ALA A 83 -5.34 -5.57 -13.02
N ALA A 84 -5.08 -4.49 -12.28
CA ALA A 84 -5.61 -3.17 -12.56
C ALA A 84 -5.08 -2.59 -13.88
N VAL A 85 -3.76 -2.68 -14.12
CA VAL A 85 -3.12 -2.16 -15.33
C VAL A 85 -3.65 -2.87 -16.57
N GLU A 86 -3.84 -4.20 -16.49
CA GLU A 86 -4.35 -5.02 -17.57
C GLU A 86 -5.84 -4.76 -17.85
N ALA A 87 -6.67 -4.73 -16.81
CA ALA A 87 -8.12 -4.58 -16.97
C ALA A 87 -8.54 -3.15 -17.35
N PHE A 88 -7.79 -2.14 -16.90
CA PHE A 88 -8.22 -0.74 -16.97
C PHE A 88 -7.23 0.13 -17.76
N PRO A 89 -7.18 0.03 -19.10
CA PRO A 89 -6.26 0.81 -19.94
C PRO A 89 -6.48 2.33 -19.86
N ARG A 90 -7.66 2.76 -19.40
CA ARG A 90 -8.02 4.19 -19.23
C ARG A 90 -7.73 4.73 -17.83
N ALA A 91 -7.26 3.90 -16.89
CA ALA A 91 -6.87 4.37 -15.57
C ALA A 91 -5.62 5.24 -15.69
N THR A 92 -5.68 6.45 -15.13
CA THR A 92 -4.60 7.44 -15.12
C THR A 92 -3.80 7.42 -13.81
N HIS A 93 -4.49 7.09 -12.71
CA HIS A 93 -3.95 7.10 -11.36
C HIS A 93 -4.32 5.79 -10.67
N PHE A 94 -3.47 5.34 -9.76
CA PHE A 94 -3.61 4.13 -8.98
C PHE A 94 -3.53 4.50 -7.52
N TYR A 95 -4.59 4.23 -6.77
CA TYR A 95 -4.74 4.72 -5.39
C TYR A 95 -4.80 3.53 -4.43
N MET A 96 -3.82 3.44 -3.52
CA MET A 96 -3.75 2.35 -2.54
C MET A 96 -4.78 2.54 -1.42
N LEU A 97 -5.64 1.54 -1.19
CA LEU A 97 -6.68 1.54 -0.16
C LEU A 97 -6.70 0.23 0.62
N SER A 98 -7.34 0.27 1.78
CA SER A 98 -7.82 -0.94 2.45
C SER A 98 -9.30 -0.79 2.79
N GLY A 99 -9.92 -1.90 3.19
CA GLY A 99 -11.33 -1.90 3.62
C GLY A 99 -11.68 -0.97 4.80
N ASP A 100 -10.69 -0.47 5.54
CA ASP A 100 -10.90 0.48 6.66
C ASP A 100 -10.74 1.96 6.19
N CYS A 101 -10.56 2.21 4.89
CA CYS A 101 -10.45 3.56 4.32
C CYS A 101 -11.81 4.06 3.82
N MET A 102 -12.14 5.33 4.03
CA MET A 102 -13.34 5.96 3.47
C MET A 102 -13.01 7.28 2.79
N ALA A 103 -13.70 7.58 1.70
CA ALA A 103 -13.56 8.87 1.01
C ALA A 103 -14.13 10.00 1.88
N ILE A 104 -13.36 11.07 2.03
CA ILE A 104 -13.76 12.29 2.76
C ILE A 104 -13.95 13.48 1.82
N LYS A 105 -13.71 13.29 0.52
CA LYS A 105 -14.01 14.23 -0.56
C LYS A 105 -14.82 13.55 -1.65
N THR A 106 -15.50 14.34 -2.49
CA THR A 106 -16.24 13.81 -3.63
C THR A 106 -15.29 13.30 -4.72
N ALA A 107 -15.77 12.39 -5.56
CA ALA A 107 -15.01 11.92 -6.71
C ALA A 107 -14.64 13.06 -7.66
N GLU A 108 -15.56 14.01 -7.90
CA GLU A 108 -15.29 15.20 -8.71
C GLU A 108 -14.13 16.03 -8.14
N TYR A 109 -14.08 16.22 -6.82
CA TYR A 109 -12.96 16.91 -6.17
C TYR A 109 -11.65 16.13 -6.37
N ALA A 110 -11.68 14.81 -6.13
CA ALA A 110 -10.51 13.95 -6.32
C ALA A 110 -9.98 14.00 -7.76
N HIS A 111 -10.88 13.95 -8.76
CA HIS A 111 -10.49 14.03 -10.17
C HIS A 111 -9.85 15.37 -10.50
N ARG A 112 -10.47 16.49 -10.10
CA ARG A 112 -9.88 17.83 -10.30
C ARG A 112 -8.54 17.99 -9.60
N PHE A 113 -8.42 17.48 -8.38
CA PHE A 113 -7.19 17.53 -7.60
C PHE A 113 -6.04 16.80 -8.31
N LEU A 114 -6.31 15.58 -8.82
CA LEU A 114 -5.32 14.79 -9.55
C LEU A 114 -5.03 15.32 -10.95
N ASP A 115 -6.02 15.91 -11.64
CA ASP A 115 -5.80 16.57 -12.93
C ASP A 115 -4.98 17.87 -12.82
N ALA A 116 -4.91 18.49 -11.64
CA ALA A 116 -4.25 19.78 -11.45
C ALA A 116 -2.72 19.69 -11.51
N ARG A 117 -2.13 18.54 -11.17
CA ARG A 117 -0.67 18.35 -11.10
C ARG A 117 -0.28 16.95 -11.57
N ASP A 118 0.71 16.88 -12.44
CA ASP A 118 1.26 15.62 -12.94
C ASP A 118 2.36 15.08 -12.00
N VAL A 119 1.98 14.71 -10.78
CA VAL A 119 2.90 14.22 -9.74
C VAL A 119 2.42 12.92 -9.09
N ASP A 120 3.36 12.14 -8.57
CA ASP A 120 3.10 10.99 -7.72
C ASP A 120 2.99 11.43 -6.25
N TYR A 121 1.92 11.04 -5.57
CA TYR A 121 1.71 11.31 -4.15
C TYR A 121 2.13 10.09 -3.32
N ILE A 122 3.34 10.14 -2.79
CA ILE A 122 3.89 9.08 -1.95
C ILE A 122 4.86 9.70 -0.94
N GLU A 123 4.61 9.48 0.35
CA GLU A 123 5.56 9.88 1.39
C GLU A 123 6.86 9.10 1.20
N SER A 124 7.98 9.81 0.98
CA SER A 124 9.26 9.20 0.63
C SER A 124 10.41 10.02 1.24
N LEU A 125 10.86 9.56 2.40
CA LEU A 125 11.95 10.14 3.17
C LEU A 125 13.15 9.20 3.20
N ASP A 126 14.36 9.74 3.32
CA ASP A 126 15.56 8.90 3.41
C ASP A 126 15.47 7.96 4.63
N PHE A 127 15.69 6.67 4.41
CA PHE A 127 15.52 5.66 5.45
C PHE A 127 16.47 5.86 6.64
N PHE A 128 17.69 6.35 6.41
CA PHE A 128 18.73 6.47 7.44
C PHE A 128 18.74 7.84 8.09
N GLU A 129 18.57 8.91 7.30
CA GLU A 129 18.70 10.30 7.73
C GLU A 129 17.41 10.87 8.32
N SER A 130 16.23 10.37 7.94
CA SER A 130 14.96 10.91 8.45
C SER A 130 14.57 10.38 9.84
N ASP A 131 13.81 11.16 10.59
CA ASP A 131 13.23 10.77 11.89
C ASP A 131 11.86 10.08 11.79
N TRP A 132 11.53 9.52 10.63
CA TRP A 132 10.25 8.84 10.42
C TRP A 132 10.09 7.64 11.39
N ILE A 133 11.15 6.83 11.54
CA ILE A 133 11.19 5.78 12.58
C ILE A 133 11.66 6.40 13.89
N LYS A 134 10.71 6.78 14.74
CA LYS A 134 10.99 7.36 16.07
C LYS A 134 11.51 6.32 17.07
N THR A 135 11.00 5.09 17.00
CA THR A 135 11.29 4.03 17.98
C THR A 135 11.46 2.66 17.32
N GLY A 136 12.22 1.78 17.97
CA GLY A 136 12.41 0.39 17.54
C GLY A 136 13.57 0.17 16.57
N MET A 137 13.53 -0.97 15.87
CA MET A 137 14.57 -1.35 14.90
C MET A 137 14.48 -0.48 13.65
N LYS A 138 15.47 0.39 13.42
CA LYS A 138 15.61 1.17 12.18
C LYS A 138 16.51 0.43 11.19
N ARG A 139 17.83 0.57 11.34
CA ARG A 139 18.85 -0.06 10.46
C ARG A 139 18.72 -1.58 10.35
N ASP A 140 18.29 -2.24 11.43
CA ASP A 140 18.17 -3.70 11.47
C ASP A 140 17.07 -4.26 10.56
N ARG A 141 16.08 -3.44 10.15
CA ARG A 141 15.07 -3.83 9.15
C ARG A 141 15.71 -4.19 7.81
N LEU A 142 16.79 -3.48 7.45
CA LEU A 142 17.47 -3.62 6.16
C LEU A 142 18.70 -4.53 6.27
N THR A 143 19.42 -4.49 7.39
CA THR A 143 20.68 -5.23 7.58
C THR A 143 20.49 -6.73 7.75
N TYR A 144 19.41 -7.17 8.40
CA TYR A 144 19.15 -8.58 8.69
C TYR A 144 17.96 -9.11 7.89
N ARG A 145 17.88 -10.44 7.78
CA ARG A 145 16.81 -11.14 7.05
C ARG A 145 15.72 -11.54 8.02
N HIS A 146 14.50 -11.09 7.78
CA HIS A 146 13.34 -11.33 8.63
C HIS A 146 12.45 -12.40 8.02
N PHE A 147 12.75 -13.67 8.33
CA PHE A 147 12.07 -14.84 7.74
C PHE A 147 10.77 -15.23 8.43
N PHE A 148 10.62 -14.85 9.70
CA PHE A 148 9.46 -15.19 10.52
C PHE A 148 8.60 -13.95 10.73
N ASN A 149 7.30 -14.12 10.97
CA ASN A 149 6.44 -13.00 11.31
C ASN A 149 6.63 -12.61 12.79
N GLU A 150 6.78 -11.32 13.08
CA GLU A 150 6.94 -10.83 14.45
C GLU A 150 5.69 -11.07 15.31
N ARG A 151 4.49 -10.90 14.74
CA ARG A 151 3.22 -11.05 15.47
C ARG A 151 2.82 -12.51 15.70
N THR A 152 2.99 -13.39 14.73
CA THR A 152 2.56 -14.80 14.86
C THR A 152 3.64 -15.73 15.41
N HIS A 153 4.92 -15.45 15.15
CA HIS A 153 6.04 -16.30 15.56
C HIS A 153 7.14 -15.51 16.27
N LYS A 154 6.74 -14.68 17.25
CA LYS A 154 7.62 -13.75 17.98
C LYS A 154 8.93 -14.39 18.47
N ARG A 155 8.88 -15.58 19.08
CA ARG A 155 10.07 -16.29 19.57
C ARG A 155 11.07 -16.61 18.46
N LEU A 156 10.59 -17.13 17.33
CA LEU A 156 11.44 -17.48 16.18
C LEU A 156 11.98 -16.22 15.48
N PHE A 157 11.18 -15.16 15.40
CA PHE A 157 11.62 -13.86 14.88
C PHE A 157 12.85 -13.35 15.63
N TYR A 158 12.74 -13.19 16.95
CA TYR A 158 13.86 -12.67 17.76
C TYR A 158 15.02 -13.67 17.86
N ALA A 159 14.76 -14.99 17.89
CA ALA A 159 15.83 -15.99 17.86
C ALA A 159 16.66 -15.92 16.57
N SER A 160 15.99 -15.85 15.40
CA SER A 160 16.65 -15.72 14.10
C SER A 160 17.42 -14.40 13.96
N TYR A 161 16.81 -13.29 14.40
CA TYR A 161 17.47 -11.98 14.42
C TYR A 161 18.72 -11.99 15.31
N ASN A 162 18.61 -12.48 16.56
CA ASN A 162 19.74 -12.53 17.49
C ASN A 162 20.86 -13.44 17.00
N LEU A 163 20.53 -14.57 16.36
CA LEU A 163 21.51 -15.47 15.77
C LEU A 163 22.28 -14.77 14.64
N GLN A 164 21.58 -14.11 13.72
CA GLN A 164 22.23 -13.34 12.64
C GLN A 164 23.15 -12.25 13.18
N LYS A 165 22.71 -11.54 14.24
CA LYS A 165 23.51 -10.51 14.90
C LYS A 165 24.77 -11.09 15.57
N ARG A 166 24.65 -12.21 16.28
CA ARG A 166 25.79 -12.89 16.93
C ARG A 166 26.81 -13.41 15.92
N LEU A 167 26.35 -13.88 14.76
CA LEU A 167 27.19 -14.42 13.69
C LEU A 167 27.64 -13.38 12.66
N GLY A 168 27.23 -12.11 12.79
CA GLY A 168 27.56 -11.06 11.82
C GLY A 168 26.97 -11.27 10.41
N LEU A 169 25.88 -12.02 10.29
CA LEU A 169 25.24 -12.40 9.01
C LEU A 169 24.42 -11.25 8.40
N THR A 170 25.09 -10.13 8.14
CA THR A 170 24.50 -8.94 7.53
C THR A 170 24.23 -9.15 6.03
N ARG A 171 23.53 -8.22 5.40
CA ARG A 171 23.39 -8.13 3.94
C ARG A 171 23.57 -6.70 3.48
N ALA A 172 24.09 -6.55 2.27
CA ALA A 172 24.16 -5.25 1.61
C ALA A 172 22.82 -4.91 0.94
N ILE A 173 22.51 -3.63 0.89
CA ILE A 173 21.50 -3.06 -0.01
C ILE A 173 22.07 -3.10 -1.44
N PRO A 174 21.27 -3.34 -2.49
CA PRO A 174 21.73 -3.19 -3.87
C PRO A 174 22.39 -1.82 -4.08
N ALA A 175 23.56 -1.78 -4.72
CA ALA A 175 24.48 -0.64 -4.65
C ALA A 175 23.92 0.68 -5.22
N ASP A 176 22.99 0.59 -6.16
CA ASP A 176 22.33 1.73 -6.83
C ASP A 176 21.00 2.14 -6.18
N ILE A 177 20.61 1.47 -5.08
CA ILE A 177 19.34 1.69 -4.42
C ILE A 177 19.54 2.49 -3.13
N GLN A 178 19.00 3.70 -3.11
CA GLN A 178 18.84 4.48 -1.90
C GLN A 178 17.47 4.18 -1.29
N VAL A 179 17.45 3.47 -0.16
CA VAL A 179 16.20 3.05 0.49
C VAL A 179 15.47 4.26 1.08
N GLN A 180 14.18 4.36 0.77
CA GLN A 180 13.28 5.36 1.30
C GLN A 180 12.25 4.71 2.24
N ILE A 181 11.60 5.53 3.05
CA ILE A 181 10.52 5.13 3.95
C ILE A 181 9.37 6.14 3.94
N GLY A 182 8.16 5.65 4.19
CA GLY A 182 6.98 6.48 4.39
C GLY A 182 5.72 5.63 4.57
N SER A 183 4.57 6.30 4.55
CA SER A 183 3.26 5.66 4.65
C SER A 183 3.02 4.61 3.56
N GLN A 184 2.39 3.49 3.93
CA GLN A 184 1.90 2.47 2.99
C GLN A 184 0.91 3.03 1.95
N TRP A 185 0.22 4.14 2.26
CA TRP A 185 -0.83 4.72 1.41
C TRP A 185 -0.25 5.75 0.44
N TRP A 186 -0.44 5.50 -0.85
CA TRP A 186 0.03 6.36 -1.94
C TRP A 186 -1.01 6.47 -3.05
N CYS A 187 -0.84 7.47 -3.91
CA CYS A 187 -1.54 7.61 -5.18
C CYS A 187 -0.49 7.86 -6.27
N LEU A 188 -0.34 6.91 -7.19
CA LEU A 188 0.68 6.92 -8.23
C LEU A 188 0.07 7.04 -9.62
N ARG A 189 0.76 7.71 -10.52
CA ARG A 189 0.39 7.83 -11.93
C ARG A 189 0.60 6.50 -12.64
N ARG A 190 -0.14 6.28 -13.73
CA ARG A 190 -0.04 5.06 -14.55
C ARG A 190 1.39 4.75 -14.97
N ARG A 191 2.09 5.75 -15.52
CA ARG A 191 3.49 5.62 -15.99
C ARG A 191 4.39 5.10 -14.88
N THR A 192 4.26 5.65 -13.68
CA THR A 192 5.04 5.22 -12.50
C THR A 192 4.74 3.78 -12.11
N VAL A 193 3.46 3.39 -12.09
CA VAL A 193 3.07 1.99 -11.85
C VAL A 193 3.63 1.04 -12.91
N GLU A 194 3.54 1.39 -14.19
CA GLU A 194 4.07 0.56 -15.27
C GLU A 194 5.59 0.39 -15.19
N TRP A 195 6.31 1.46 -14.83
CA TRP A 195 7.76 1.42 -14.56
C TRP A 195 8.11 0.54 -13.35
N ILE A 196 7.34 0.63 -12.27
CA ILE A 196 7.50 -0.24 -11.10
C ILE A 196 7.33 -1.71 -11.52
N LEU A 197 6.27 -2.04 -12.25
CA LEU A 197 6.01 -3.41 -12.70
C LEU A 197 7.11 -3.93 -13.64
N ASP A 198 7.64 -3.09 -14.53
CA ASP A 198 8.78 -3.44 -15.39
C ASP A 198 10.06 -3.68 -14.57
N MET A 199 10.39 -2.78 -13.64
CA MET A 199 11.55 -2.92 -12.76
C MET A 199 11.47 -4.19 -11.92
N VAL A 200 10.30 -4.51 -11.36
CA VAL A 200 10.07 -5.73 -10.57
C VAL A 200 10.32 -7.01 -11.36
N ARG A 201 10.04 -7.01 -12.67
CA ARG A 201 10.32 -8.14 -13.57
C ARG A 201 11.81 -8.28 -13.85
N ARG A 202 12.53 -7.16 -14.01
CA ARG A 202 13.95 -7.12 -14.40
C ARG A 202 14.91 -7.27 -13.21
N ARG A 203 14.68 -6.55 -12.11
CA ARG A 203 15.58 -6.43 -10.95
C ARG A 203 15.30 -7.47 -9.86
N ARG A 204 15.72 -8.71 -10.14
CA ARG A 204 15.57 -9.85 -9.20
C ARG A 204 16.34 -9.67 -7.88
N ASP A 205 17.44 -8.92 -7.90
CA ASP A 205 18.24 -8.52 -6.75
C ASP A 205 17.43 -7.66 -5.77
N VAL A 206 16.74 -6.63 -6.27
CA VAL A 206 15.87 -5.75 -5.47
C VAL A 206 14.71 -6.54 -4.87
N MET A 207 14.10 -7.42 -5.67
CA MET A 207 13.02 -8.30 -5.18
C MET A 207 13.50 -9.27 -4.09
N ARG A 208 14.70 -9.84 -4.23
CA ARG A 208 15.30 -10.72 -3.21
C ARG A 208 15.58 -9.97 -1.91
N PHE A 209 16.03 -8.71 -2.01
CA PHE A 209 16.25 -7.84 -0.86
C PHE A 209 14.94 -7.61 -0.10
N PHE A 210 13.92 -7.02 -0.74
CA PHE A 210 12.69 -6.67 -0.03
C PHE A 210 11.86 -7.86 0.45
N ARG A 211 11.99 -9.04 -0.17
CA ARG A 211 11.33 -10.28 0.29
C ARG A 211 11.65 -10.68 1.73
N THR A 212 12.78 -10.22 2.26
CA THR A 212 13.23 -10.54 3.64
C THR A 212 13.49 -9.28 4.46
N THR A 213 12.99 -8.12 4.01
CA THR A 213 12.95 -6.87 4.77
C THR A 213 11.74 -6.87 5.69
N TRP A 214 11.88 -6.36 6.91
CA TRP A 214 10.76 -6.20 7.83
C TRP A 214 10.00 -4.89 7.53
N ILE A 215 8.67 -4.99 7.46
CA ILE A 215 7.74 -3.90 7.08
C ILE A 215 8.13 -3.31 5.70
N PRO A 216 8.20 -4.15 4.65
CA PRO A 216 8.58 -3.69 3.32
C PRO A 216 7.46 -2.87 2.65
N ASP A 217 6.23 -2.93 3.14
CA ASP A 217 5.08 -2.16 2.68
C ASP A 217 5.23 -0.64 2.89
N GLU A 218 6.10 -0.21 3.82
CA GLU A 218 6.44 1.19 4.10
C GLU A 218 7.77 1.63 3.45
N THR A 219 8.46 0.74 2.74
CA THR A 219 9.77 1.07 2.14
C THR A 219 9.90 0.71 0.66
N PHE A 220 9.21 -0.33 0.20
CA PHE A 220 9.35 -0.86 -1.15
C PHE A 220 8.92 0.15 -2.21
N PHE A 221 7.66 0.59 -2.18
CA PHE A 221 7.13 1.51 -3.19
C PHE A 221 7.83 2.88 -3.13
N GLN A 222 8.13 3.35 -1.92
CA GLN A 222 8.83 4.61 -1.66
C GLN A 222 10.21 4.61 -2.30
N THR A 223 10.95 3.50 -2.12
CA THR A 223 12.28 3.30 -2.71
C THR A 223 12.21 3.22 -4.23
N LEU A 224 11.28 2.44 -4.78
CA LEU A 224 11.16 2.25 -6.22
C LEU A 224 10.72 3.53 -6.93
N VAL A 225 9.74 4.26 -6.38
CA VAL A 225 9.31 5.54 -6.95
C VAL A 225 10.47 6.53 -6.94
N ARG A 226 11.19 6.67 -5.81
CA ARG A 226 12.33 7.60 -5.74
C ARG A 226 13.49 7.23 -6.67
N HIS A 227 13.65 5.94 -6.97
CA HIS A 227 14.66 5.46 -7.92
C HIS A 227 14.25 5.66 -9.39
N LEU A 228 12.96 5.62 -9.71
CA LEU A 228 12.44 5.65 -11.09
C LEU A 228 11.94 7.01 -11.55
N VAL A 229 11.48 7.87 -10.62
CA VAL A 229 10.76 9.10 -10.93
C VAL A 229 11.61 10.32 -10.51
N PRO A 230 11.71 11.36 -11.36
CA PRO A 230 12.34 12.63 -10.99
C PRO A 230 11.75 13.24 -9.73
N SER A 231 12.58 13.88 -8.90
CA SER A 231 12.14 14.38 -7.59
C SER A 231 11.10 15.51 -7.67
N ASP A 232 11.07 16.28 -8.76
CA ASP A 232 10.07 17.31 -9.04
C ASP A 232 8.71 16.75 -9.47
N GLU A 233 8.67 15.48 -9.90
CA GLU A 233 7.44 14.74 -10.20
C GLU A 233 6.91 13.96 -8.97
N ILE A 234 7.50 14.13 -7.78
CA ILE A 234 7.08 13.47 -6.53
C ILE A 234 6.64 14.49 -5.49
N GLU A 235 5.41 14.38 -5.02
CA GLU A 235 4.94 15.08 -3.84
C GLU A 235 5.04 14.14 -2.62
N SER A 236 5.94 14.46 -1.69
CA SER A 236 6.22 13.60 -0.52
C SER A 236 5.16 13.72 0.58
N ARG A 237 3.93 13.28 0.27
CA ARG A 237 2.81 13.15 1.21
C ARG A 237 1.90 12.00 0.79
N THR A 238 1.09 11.51 1.72
CA THR A 238 -0.06 10.67 1.39
C THR A 238 -1.31 11.51 1.13
N LEU A 239 -2.26 10.96 0.38
CA LEU A 239 -3.61 11.50 0.20
C LEU A 239 -4.64 10.83 1.12
N THR A 240 -4.20 9.92 1.99
CA THR A 240 -5.03 9.25 2.99
C THR A 240 -4.69 9.78 4.39
N PHE A 241 -5.63 10.49 5.01
CA PHE A 241 -5.50 10.98 6.37
C PHE A 241 -5.49 9.86 7.39
N LEU A 242 -4.56 9.92 8.33
CA LEU A 242 -4.41 8.95 9.41
C LEU A 242 -3.76 9.63 10.60
N ILE A 243 -4.24 9.29 11.80
CA ILE A 243 -3.66 9.75 13.07
C ILE A 243 -3.14 8.53 13.81
N PHE A 244 -1.95 8.66 14.38
CA PHE A 244 -1.43 7.71 15.35
C PHE A 244 -1.52 8.32 16.74
N SER A 245 -1.85 7.50 17.74
CA SER A 245 -1.68 7.86 19.13
C SER A 245 -0.20 7.98 19.49
N ASP A 246 0.10 8.53 20.66
CA ASP A 246 1.47 8.62 21.19
C ASP A 246 2.16 7.25 21.33
N TYR A 247 1.37 6.17 21.37
CA TYR A 247 1.84 4.78 21.42
C TYR A 247 2.03 4.15 20.03
N GLY A 248 1.91 4.93 18.95
CA GLY A 248 2.06 4.45 17.57
C GLY A 248 0.91 3.57 17.09
N MET A 249 -0.26 3.64 17.73
CA MET A 249 -1.45 2.89 17.32
C MET A 249 -2.35 3.78 16.45
N PRO A 250 -2.86 3.30 15.31
CA PRO A 250 -3.75 4.10 14.47
C PRO A 250 -5.07 4.36 15.21
N VAL A 251 -5.52 5.62 15.19
CA VAL A 251 -6.79 6.06 15.76
C VAL A 251 -7.95 5.65 14.84
N THR A 252 -9.07 5.28 15.45
CA THR A 252 -10.33 5.04 14.75
C THR A 252 -11.21 6.28 14.87
N PHE A 253 -11.66 6.81 13.73
CA PHE A 253 -12.62 7.91 13.66
C PHE A 253 -14.05 7.38 13.75
N TYR A 254 -14.90 8.15 14.41
CA TYR A 254 -16.33 7.90 14.56
C TYR A 254 -17.14 9.11 14.04
N ASN A 255 -18.47 9.03 14.13
CA ASN A 255 -19.38 10.05 13.60
C ASN A 255 -19.13 11.47 14.15
N ASP A 256 -18.65 11.58 15.39
CA ASP A 256 -18.27 12.84 16.04
C ASP A 256 -17.04 13.52 15.43
N HIS A 257 -16.27 12.80 14.60
CA HIS A 257 -15.11 13.33 13.87
C HIS A 257 -15.47 13.83 12.47
N TYR A 258 -16.75 13.88 12.08
CA TYR A 258 -17.17 14.24 10.72
C TYR A 258 -16.62 15.60 10.25
N ASP A 259 -16.81 16.65 11.04
CA ASP A 259 -16.34 18.00 10.67
C ASP A 259 -14.81 18.08 10.62
N LEU A 260 -14.12 17.36 11.53
CA LEU A 260 -12.67 17.22 11.49
C LEU A 260 -12.23 16.63 10.16
N LEU A 261 -12.83 15.50 9.75
CA LEU A 261 -12.47 14.79 8.52
C LEU A 261 -12.73 15.64 7.27
N LEU A 262 -13.85 16.35 7.20
CA LEU A 262 -14.17 17.21 6.06
C LEU A 262 -13.23 18.41 5.92
N SER A 263 -12.70 18.92 7.03
CA SER A 263 -11.74 20.04 7.01
C SER A 263 -10.33 19.64 6.55
N GLN A 264 -10.01 18.34 6.52
CA GLN A 264 -8.68 17.88 6.12
C GLN A 264 -8.44 18.04 4.62
N ASP A 265 -7.20 18.33 4.22
CA ASP A 265 -6.76 18.39 2.82
C ASP A 265 -6.37 17.00 2.28
N PHE A 266 -7.12 15.95 2.62
CA PHE A 266 -6.89 14.59 2.14
C PHE A 266 -8.11 14.09 1.36
N LEU A 267 -7.93 13.08 0.52
CA LEU A 267 -9.03 12.50 -0.28
C LEU A 267 -9.74 11.38 0.48
N PHE A 268 -8.98 10.60 1.26
CA PHE A 268 -9.48 9.50 2.09
C PHE A 268 -9.04 9.69 3.53
N ALA A 269 -9.68 8.96 4.44
CA ALA A 269 -9.25 8.83 5.83
C ALA A 269 -9.25 7.38 6.30
N ARG A 270 -8.43 7.09 7.31
CA ARG A 270 -8.21 5.76 7.90
C ARG A 270 -7.85 5.89 9.39
N LYS A 271 -8.40 5.10 10.31
CA LYS A 271 -9.44 4.06 10.14
C LYS A 271 -10.80 4.62 10.51
N ILE A 272 -11.84 4.27 9.77
CA ILE A 272 -13.22 4.70 10.08
C ILE A 272 -14.04 3.48 10.48
N SER A 273 -14.84 3.62 11.54
CA SER A 273 -15.78 2.61 12.04
C SER A 273 -17.22 2.99 11.77
#